data_AF-A0A956IJL4-F1
#
_entry.id   AF-A0A956IJL4-F1
#
_cell.length_a   1.000
_cell.length_b   1.000
_cell.length_c   1.000
_cell.angle_alpha   90.00
_cell.angle_beta   90.00
_cell.angle_gamma   90.00
#
_symmetry.space_group_name_H-M   'P 1'
#
loop_
_entity.id
_entity.type
_entity.pdbx_description
1 polymer ?
#
loop_
_entity_poly.entity_id
_entity_poly.type
_entity_poly.pdbx_seq_one_letter_code
_entity_poly.pdbx_strand_id
1 'polypeptide(L)'
;MSSEVRRALVVVVAAFVGAGCGGETKGPSASAGGGGAGGEEGTGGGLPEPQQHRAAATTCTGEPPAGNPIPESGGECLADADCLDGTHGRCIWPFGGGNVCRYDECFSDADCGGASVCACRVEETFALNLCFHGNCIVDADCGPGGWCSPSAVHVYPSCMEGISPGSVGYFCRTEGDECLNDSDCGASDVAACLFDVDQLRWICRDLSCVD
;
A
#
# COMPACT_ATOMS: atom_id res chain seq x y z
N MET A 1 -17.11 12.69 -47.00
CA MET A 1 -18.03 11.88 -46.16
C MET A 1 -18.88 12.84 -45.33
N SER A 2 -20.08 12.45 -44.92
CA SER A 2 -21.13 13.43 -44.54
C SER A 2 -20.99 14.02 -43.13
N SER A 3 -21.44 15.26 -42.97
CA SER A 3 -21.51 15.99 -41.69
C SER A 3 -22.97 16.21 -41.28
N GLU A 4 -23.54 15.32 -40.46
CA GLU A 4 -24.89 15.46 -39.91
C GLU A 4 -24.98 14.93 -38.48
N VAL A 5 -24.98 15.82 -37.49
CA VAL A 5 -25.39 15.53 -36.09
C VAL A 5 -26.13 16.76 -35.53
N ARG A 6 -27.45 16.66 -35.36
CA ARG A 6 -28.30 17.64 -34.65
C ARG A 6 -29.51 16.94 -33.99
N ARG A 7 -29.99 17.54 -32.87
CA ARG A 7 -31.16 17.14 -32.04
C ARG A 7 -30.88 15.88 -31.18
N ALA A 8 -30.87 15.87 -29.84
CA ALA A 8 -31.34 16.75 -28.74
C ALA A 8 -32.80 16.58 -28.27
N LEU A 9 -32.95 16.07 -27.03
CA LEU A 9 -33.84 16.44 -25.88
C LEU A 9 -33.39 15.54 -24.68
N VAL A 10 -33.34 15.89 -23.38
CA VAL A 10 -34.37 16.29 -22.37
C VAL A 10 -35.48 15.21 -22.23
N VAL A 11 -36.02 14.80 -21.06
CA VAL A 11 -35.94 15.23 -19.62
C VAL A 11 -35.20 14.14 -18.78
N VAL A 12 -35.25 13.94 -17.44
CA VAL A 12 -36.10 14.37 -16.29
C VAL A 12 -35.23 14.57 -15.02
N VAL A 13 -35.81 15.02 -13.90
CA VAL A 13 -35.20 15.08 -12.54
C VAL A 13 -35.98 14.19 -11.56
N ALA A 14 -35.29 13.57 -10.61
CA ALA A 14 -35.88 13.05 -9.37
C ALA A 14 -34.88 13.18 -8.20
N ALA A 15 -35.19 14.05 -7.23
CA ALA A 15 -34.41 14.19 -5.99
C ALA A 15 -35.22 13.66 -4.81
N PHE A 16 -34.62 12.77 -4.01
CA PHE A 16 -35.24 12.25 -2.79
C PHE A 16 -34.67 12.93 -1.55
N VAL A 17 -35.51 13.70 -0.86
CA VAL A 17 -35.18 14.30 0.45
C VAL A 17 -35.60 13.34 1.55
N GLY A 18 -34.64 12.60 2.10
CA GLY A 18 -34.84 11.75 3.28
C GLY A 18 -34.62 12.54 4.57
N ALA A 19 -35.68 13.07 5.17
CA ALA A 19 -35.60 13.72 6.48
C ALA A 19 -35.75 12.67 7.61
N GLY A 20 -34.74 12.53 8.46
CA GLY A 20 -34.76 11.63 9.62
C GLY A 20 -34.45 12.38 10.91
N CYS A 21 -35.37 12.33 11.89
CA CYS A 21 -35.08 12.67 13.28
C CYS A 21 -34.14 11.60 13.87
N GLY A 22 -33.29 11.85 14.85
CA GLY A 22 -33.38 12.88 15.90
C GLY A 22 -33.83 12.20 17.19
N GLY A 23 -32.87 11.88 18.07
CA GLY A 23 -33.09 11.15 19.32
C GLY A 23 -31.87 11.28 20.22
N GLU A 24 -32.08 11.69 21.48
CA GLU A 24 -31.03 12.31 22.28
C GLU A 24 -31.03 11.81 23.73
N THR A 25 -29.83 11.70 24.33
CA THR A 25 -29.54 11.46 25.75
C THR A 25 -29.99 10.12 26.39
N LYS A 26 -29.02 9.35 26.89
CA LYS A 26 -28.88 9.11 28.35
C LYS A 26 -27.57 8.42 28.71
N GLY A 27 -26.94 8.95 29.76
CA GLY A 27 -26.04 8.23 30.65
C GLY A 27 -26.16 8.85 32.05
N PRO A 28 -25.29 8.50 33.00
CA PRO A 28 -24.54 7.25 33.12
C PRO A 28 -25.13 6.36 34.24
N SER A 29 -24.76 5.08 34.28
CA SER A 29 -25.05 4.20 35.43
C SER A 29 -23.78 3.50 35.87
N ALA A 30 -23.14 4.04 36.91
CA ALA A 30 -22.06 3.36 37.59
C ALA A 30 -22.62 2.31 38.55
N SER A 31 -22.06 1.10 38.52
CA SER A 31 -22.20 0.10 39.58
C SER A 31 -20.85 -0.59 39.73
N ALA A 32 -20.43 -0.86 40.96
CA ALA A 32 -19.08 -1.32 41.28
C ALA A 32 -19.09 -2.59 42.12
N GLY A 33 -18.07 -3.43 41.91
CA GLY A 33 -17.69 -4.52 42.81
C GLY A 33 -18.20 -5.92 42.42
N GLY A 34 -17.30 -6.90 42.48
CA GLY A 34 -17.61 -8.32 42.24
C GLY A 34 -16.60 -9.00 41.31
N GLY A 35 -15.37 -9.23 41.78
CA GLY A 35 -14.37 -9.99 41.02
C GLY A 35 -14.54 -11.51 41.20
N GLY A 36 -14.15 -12.30 40.20
CA GLY A 36 -14.14 -13.76 40.31
C GLY A 36 -13.66 -14.48 39.06
N ALA A 37 -12.53 -15.19 39.20
CA ALA A 37 -11.90 -16.11 38.23
C ALA A 37 -11.46 -15.50 36.89
N GLY A 38 -10.39 -16.07 36.31
CA GLY A 38 -9.99 -15.79 34.94
C GLY A 38 -10.91 -16.51 33.97
N GLY A 39 -11.51 -15.78 33.04
CA GLY A 39 -11.94 -16.37 31.78
C GLY A 39 -10.72 -16.47 30.87
N GLU A 40 -10.42 -17.68 30.38
CA GLU A 40 -9.65 -17.81 29.16
C GLU A 40 -10.53 -17.24 28.04
N GLU A 41 -10.22 -16.02 27.59
CA GLU A 41 -10.92 -15.39 26.48
C GLU A 41 -10.60 -16.20 25.23
N GLY A 42 -11.58 -17.02 24.82
CA GLY A 42 -11.36 -18.14 23.90
C GLY A 42 -10.75 -17.66 22.60
N THR A 43 -9.51 -18.08 22.34
CA THR A 43 -8.71 -17.67 21.18
C THR A 43 -9.48 -17.98 19.90
N GLY A 44 -10.02 -16.95 19.26
CA GLY A 44 -10.46 -17.04 17.87
C GLY A 44 -9.25 -17.46 17.04
N GLY A 45 -9.41 -18.50 16.22
CA GLY A 45 -8.34 -19.06 15.38
C GLY A 45 -7.98 -18.12 14.25
N GLY A 46 -7.27 -17.04 14.58
CA GLY A 46 -6.62 -16.13 13.66
C GLY A 46 -5.10 -16.23 13.79
N LEU A 47 -4.40 -15.71 12.79
CA LEU A 47 -2.94 -15.68 12.79
C LEU A 47 -2.43 -14.67 13.82
N PRO A 48 -1.23 -14.87 14.40
CA PRO A 48 -0.55 -13.80 15.13
C PRO A 48 -0.37 -12.56 14.25
N GLU A 49 -0.40 -11.38 14.87
CA GLU A 49 -0.26 -10.08 14.19
C GLU A 49 1.18 -9.92 13.64
N PRO A 50 1.37 -9.69 12.32
CA PRO A 50 2.68 -9.37 11.76
C PRO A 50 3.21 -8.03 12.26
N GLN A 51 4.52 -7.80 12.15
CA GLN A 51 5.11 -6.47 12.36
C GLN A 51 4.71 -5.45 11.29
N GLN A 52 4.32 -5.92 10.09
CA GLN A 52 3.85 -5.09 8.97
C GLN A 52 2.56 -5.65 8.36
N HIS A 53 1.47 -4.91 8.53
CA HIS A 53 0.14 -5.20 7.98
C HIS A 53 -0.63 -3.88 7.80
N ARG A 54 -1.88 -3.91 7.35
CA ARG A 54 -2.64 -2.72 6.95
C ARG A 54 -4.04 -2.70 7.55
N ALA A 55 -4.10 -2.45 8.87
CA ALA A 55 -5.35 -2.41 9.64
C ALA A 55 -6.38 -1.37 9.16
N ALA A 56 -5.94 -0.33 8.44
CA ALA A 56 -6.81 0.68 7.84
C ALA A 56 -6.20 1.25 6.56
N ALA A 57 -7.06 1.82 5.71
CA ALA A 57 -6.64 2.55 4.52
C ALA A 57 -5.99 3.88 4.89
N THR A 58 -4.85 4.19 4.27
CA THR A 58 -4.05 5.38 4.57
C THR A 58 -4.09 6.36 3.41
N THR A 59 -4.36 7.64 3.71
CA THR A 59 -4.15 8.74 2.75
C THR A 59 -2.74 9.28 2.87
N CYS A 60 -2.00 9.31 1.76
CA CYS A 60 -0.66 9.87 1.72
C CYS A 60 -0.71 11.39 1.80
N THR A 61 0.17 11.98 2.61
CA THR A 61 0.21 13.42 2.86
C THR A 61 1.66 13.92 2.88
N GLY A 62 1.80 15.24 2.79
CA GLY A 62 3.10 15.88 2.67
C GLY A 62 3.69 15.81 1.26
N GLU A 63 4.67 16.69 1.06
CA GLU A 63 5.50 16.82 -0.13
C GLU A 63 6.73 15.88 0.04
N PRO A 64 7.17 15.12 -0.99
CA PRO A 64 8.35 14.27 -0.90
C PRO A 64 9.63 15.07 -0.57
N PRO A 65 10.73 14.42 -0.12
CA PRO A 65 12.05 15.07 -0.06
C PRO A 65 12.46 15.59 -1.44
N ALA A 66 13.31 16.61 -1.50
CA ALA A 66 13.82 17.14 -2.76
C ALA A 66 14.62 16.07 -3.55
N GLY A 67 14.57 16.15 -4.88
CA GLY A 67 15.28 15.22 -5.74
C GLY A 67 16.79 15.33 -5.59
N ASN A 68 17.49 14.24 -5.91
CA ASN A 68 18.95 14.18 -5.89
C ASN A 68 19.48 13.89 -7.31
N PRO A 69 19.41 14.88 -8.24
CA PRO A 69 19.92 14.72 -9.59
C PRO A 69 21.44 14.87 -9.63
N ILE A 70 22.10 14.18 -10.55
CA ILE A 70 23.51 14.38 -10.87
C ILE A 70 23.59 15.40 -12.03
N PRO A 71 24.07 16.64 -11.83
CA PRO A 71 23.97 17.71 -12.83
C PRO A 71 24.71 17.41 -14.15
N GLU A 72 25.72 16.56 -14.10
CA GLU A 72 26.55 16.15 -15.24
C GLU A 72 26.09 14.86 -15.94
N SER A 73 25.06 14.17 -15.41
CA SER A 73 24.51 12.95 -16.03
C SER A 73 23.62 13.23 -17.25
N GLY A 74 23.17 14.49 -17.41
CA GLY A 74 22.16 14.86 -18.40
C GLY A 74 20.79 14.25 -18.10
N GLY A 75 19.99 13.98 -19.14
CA GLY A 75 18.66 13.39 -19.01
C GLY A 75 17.53 14.38 -19.25
N GLU A 76 16.40 14.16 -18.58
CA GLU A 76 15.14 14.91 -18.77
C GLU A 76 15.11 16.25 -18.00
N CYS A 77 15.87 16.33 -16.91
CA CYS A 77 15.82 17.43 -15.94
C CYS A 77 17.19 17.70 -15.30
N LEU A 78 17.32 18.85 -14.65
CA LEU A 78 18.49 19.26 -13.84
C LEU A 78 18.11 19.58 -12.39
N ALA A 79 16.84 19.92 -12.12
CA ALA A 79 16.27 20.12 -10.79
C ALA A 79 14.78 19.78 -10.77
N ASP A 80 14.20 19.61 -9.58
CA ASP A 80 12.76 19.32 -9.38
C ASP A 80 11.83 20.32 -10.10
N ALA A 81 12.27 21.57 -10.23
CA ALA A 81 11.53 22.64 -10.91
C ALA A 81 11.36 22.45 -12.43
N ASP A 82 12.09 21.51 -13.04
CA ASP A 82 11.90 21.12 -14.44
C ASP A 82 10.76 20.08 -14.59
N CYS A 83 10.43 19.34 -13.52
CA CYS A 83 9.46 18.26 -13.51
C CYS A 83 8.04 18.79 -13.25
N LEU A 84 7.40 19.32 -14.29
CA LEU A 84 6.12 20.06 -14.19
C LEU A 84 4.88 19.27 -14.66
N ASP A 85 5.05 18.05 -15.19
CA ASP A 85 3.95 17.30 -15.84
C ASP A 85 3.03 16.53 -14.86
N GLY A 86 3.37 16.50 -13.57
CA GLY A 86 2.63 15.76 -12.55
C GLY A 86 2.83 16.31 -11.13
N THR A 87 2.11 15.75 -10.16
CA THR A 87 2.13 16.22 -8.77
C THR A 87 3.44 15.88 -8.08
N HIS A 88 3.98 16.84 -7.32
CA HIS A 88 5.23 16.72 -6.58
C HIS A 88 6.42 16.21 -7.42
N GLY A 89 6.62 16.81 -8.60
CA GLY A 89 7.71 16.43 -9.51
C GLY A 89 9.08 16.41 -8.86
N ARG A 90 9.84 15.34 -9.10
CA ARG A 90 11.21 15.13 -8.61
C ARG A 90 12.16 14.76 -9.72
N CYS A 91 13.27 15.47 -9.79
CA CYS A 91 14.37 15.16 -10.68
C CYS A 91 15.33 14.22 -9.93
N ILE A 92 15.22 12.93 -10.23
CA ILE A 92 16.02 11.89 -9.57
C ILE A 92 17.10 11.36 -10.51
N TRP A 93 18.21 10.89 -9.94
CA TRP A 93 19.18 10.07 -10.66
C TRP A 93 18.95 8.58 -10.35
N PRO A 94 18.26 7.81 -11.21
CA PRO A 94 18.21 6.36 -11.11
C PRO A 94 19.59 5.78 -11.48
N PHE A 95 20.00 4.74 -10.75
CA PHE A 95 21.34 4.17 -10.85
C PHE A 95 21.67 3.74 -12.30
N GLY A 96 22.77 4.26 -12.83
CA GLY A 96 23.22 3.99 -14.21
C GLY A 96 22.49 4.76 -15.33
N GLY A 97 21.58 5.68 -15.00
CA GLY A 97 20.88 6.53 -15.97
C GLY A 97 21.45 7.95 -16.13
N GLY A 98 20.72 8.76 -16.91
CA GLY A 98 20.70 10.21 -16.70
C GLY A 98 19.57 10.58 -15.72
N ASN A 99 19.45 11.86 -15.35
CA ASN A 99 18.34 12.32 -14.52
C ASN A 99 16.99 12.12 -15.23
N VAL A 100 15.96 11.76 -14.47
CA VAL A 100 14.59 11.58 -14.97
C VAL A 100 13.58 12.19 -14.00
N CYS A 101 12.43 12.60 -14.54
CA CYS A 101 11.33 13.05 -13.71
C CYS A 101 10.55 11.87 -13.11
N ARG A 102 10.14 12.03 -11.85
CA ARG A 102 9.17 11.19 -11.15
C ARG A 102 8.14 12.05 -10.43
N TYR A 103 7.01 11.44 -10.10
CA TYR A 103 5.82 12.09 -9.54
C TYR A 103 5.16 11.13 -8.55
N ASP A 104 4.35 11.65 -7.63
CA ASP A 104 3.46 10.79 -6.84
C ASP A 104 2.36 10.21 -7.75
N GLU A 105 2.22 8.89 -7.78
CA GLU A 105 1.16 8.20 -8.55
C GLU A 105 -0.21 8.31 -7.89
N CYS A 106 -0.23 8.46 -6.56
CA CYS A 106 -1.45 8.38 -5.75
C CYS A 106 -1.38 9.21 -4.47
N PHE A 107 -2.56 9.48 -3.88
CA PHE A 107 -2.72 10.08 -2.56
C PHE A 107 -3.63 9.26 -1.65
N SER A 108 -4.29 8.24 -2.21
CA SER A 108 -5.18 7.29 -1.55
C SER A 108 -5.28 6.01 -2.38
N ASP A 109 -5.73 4.91 -1.77
CA ASP A 109 -5.95 3.63 -2.48
C ASP A 109 -6.93 3.76 -3.66
N ALA A 110 -7.86 4.71 -3.58
CA ALA A 110 -8.85 4.97 -4.62
C ALA A 110 -8.24 5.49 -5.94
N ASP A 111 -7.04 6.10 -5.88
CA ASP A 111 -6.33 6.58 -7.07
C ASP A 111 -5.69 5.40 -7.85
N CYS A 112 -5.36 4.31 -7.15
CA CYS A 112 -4.68 3.13 -7.70
C CYS A 112 -5.62 2.10 -8.35
N GLY A 113 -6.94 2.31 -8.30
CA GLY A 113 -7.93 1.42 -8.89
C GLY A 113 -8.25 0.18 -8.04
N GLY A 114 -8.65 -0.93 -8.68
CA GLY A 114 -9.15 -2.12 -7.99
C GLY A 114 -8.04 -2.95 -7.35
N ALA A 115 -8.25 -3.39 -6.10
CA ALA A 115 -7.33 -4.25 -5.34
C ALA A 115 -5.86 -3.77 -5.35
N SER A 116 -5.67 -2.46 -5.22
CA SER A 116 -4.37 -1.80 -5.19
C SER A 116 -4.27 -0.90 -3.96
N VAL A 117 -3.07 -0.84 -3.39
CA VAL A 117 -2.72 0.01 -2.25
C VAL A 117 -1.86 1.17 -2.74
N CYS A 118 -2.17 2.37 -2.25
CA CYS A 118 -1.25 3.49 -2.32
C CYS A 118 -0.26 3.37 -1.16
N ALA A 119 0.99 3.01 -1.46
CA ALA A 119 2.08 2.97 -0.50
C ALA A 119 2.71 4.37 -0.43
N CYS A 120 2.64 5.00 0.74
CA CYS A 120 3.11 6.36 0.93
C CYS A 120 4.62 6.40 1.18
N ARG A 121 5.32 7.34 0.52
CA ARG A 121 6.72 7.69 0.82
C ARG A 121 7.66 6.47 0.86
N VAL A 122 7.62 5.63 -0.18
CA VAL A 122 8.48 4.44 -0.31
C VAL A 122 9.93 4.87 -0.58
N GLU A 123 10.76 4.88 0.45
CA GLU A 123 12.15 5.40 0.46
C GLU A 123 13.02 4.77 -0.64
N GLU A 124 12.83 3.46 -0.89
CA GLU A 124 13.49 2.66 -1.93
C GLU A 124 13.24 3.19 -3.36
N THR A 125 12.22 4.04 -3.50
CA THR A 125 11.81 4.70 -4.74
C THR A 125 11.90 6.23 -4.65
N PHE A 126 12.81 6.75 -3.83
CA PHE A 126 13.01 8.19 -3.56
C PHE A 126 11.82 8.84 -2.81
N ALA A 127 11.18 8.08 -1.93
CA ALA A 127 10.04 8.49 -1.11
C ALA A 127 8.86 9.05 -1.92
N LEU A 128 8.54 8.43 -3.05
CA LEU A 128 7.31 8.68 -3.81
C LEU A 128 6.12 7.95 -3.17
N ASN A 129 4.90 8.38 -3.48
CA ASN A 129 3.70 7.57 -3.30
C ASN A 129 3.47 6.74 -4.57
N LEU A 130 3.39 5.42 -4.44
CA LEU A 130 3.27 4.49 -5.58
C LEU A 130 2.12 3.50 -5.41
N CYS A 131 1.57 3.04 -6.53
CA CYS A 131 0.48 2.08 -6.59
C CYS A 131 0.98 0.64 -6.66
N PHE A 132 0.74 -0.13 -5.60
CA PHE A 132 1.07 -1.55 -5.52
C PHE A 132 -0.19 -2.41 -5.63
N HIS A 133 -0.18 -3.36 -6.56
CA HIS A 133 -1.28 -4.33 -6.70
C HIS A 133 -1.26 -5.38 -5.60
N GLY A 134 -2.38 -6.09 -5.42
CA GLY A 134 -2.49 -7.08 -4.36
C GLY A 134 -3.74 -7.96 -4.45
N ASN A 135 -4.00 -8.70 -3.37
CA ASN A 135 -5.31 -9.34 -3.14
C ASN A 135 -6.08 -8.74 -1.94
N CYS A 136 -5.52 -7.70 -1.31
CA CYS A 136 -6.13 -6.93 -0.22
C CYS A 136 -5.74 -5.45 -0.30
N ILE A 137 -6.53 -4.60 0.34
CA ILE A 137 -6.21 -3.18 0.61
C ILE A 137 -6.06 -2.96 2.12
N VAL A 138 -6.84 -3.68 2.94
CA VAL A 138 -6.76 -3.69 4.40
C VAL A 138 -6.92 -5.11 4.96
N ASP A 139 -6.55 -5.30 6.23
CA ASP A 139 -6.67 -6.60 6.93
C ASP A 139 -8.09 -7.18 6.86
N ALA A 140 -9.11 -6.33 6.89
CA ALA A 140 -10.52 -6.75 6.79
C ALA A 140 -10.88 -7.44 5.46
N ASP A 141 -10.13 -7.21 4.38
CA ASP A 141 -10.31 -7.91 3.10
C ASP A 141 -9.85 -9.38 3.18
N CYS A 142 -8.93 -9.68 4.09
CA CYS A 142 -8.39 -11.01 4.33
C CYS A 142 -9.26 -11.88 5.25
N GLY A 143 -10.36 -11.33 5.77
CA GLY A 143 -11.31 -12.03 6.64
C GLY A 143 -10.85 -12.14 8.11
N PRO A 144 -11.62 -12.85 8.95
CA PRO A 144 -11.38 -12.88 10.40
C PRO A 144 -10.02 -13.49 10.76
N GLY A 145 -9.13 -12.69 11.34
CA GLY A 145 -7.79 -13.14 11.74
C GLY A 145 -6.78 -13.25 10.59
N GLY A 146 -7.10 -12.72 9.41
CA GLY A 146 -6.16 -12.48 8.32
C GLY A 146 -5.56 -11.08 8.39
N TRP A 147 -4.41 -10.89 7.75
CA TRP A 147 -3.63 -9.65 7.78
C TRP A 147 -3.14 -9.30 6.37
N CYS A 148 -3.20 -8.02 5.99
CA CYS A 148 -2.80 -7.53 4.67
C CYS A 148 -1.37 -6.96 4.73
N SER A 149 -0.37 -7.80 4.48
CA SER A 149 1.06 -7.45 4.60
C SER A 149 1.66 -6.95 3.28
N PRO A 150 2.62 -6.00 3.32
CA PRO A 150 3.44 -5.65 2.16
C PRO A 150 4.46 -6.76 1.86
N SER A 151 4.60 -7.13 0.59
CA SER A 151 5.63 -8.03 0.08
C SER A 151 6.51 -7.26 -0.89
N ALA A 152 7.81 -7.21 -0.61
CA ALA A 152 8.84 -6.54 -1.44
C ALA A 152 8.63 -5.04 -1.77
N VAL A 153 7.62 -4.39 -1.18
CA VAL A 153 7.35 -2.94 -1.33
C VAL A 153 8.54 -2.09 -0.87
N HIS A 154 9.26 -2.55 0.15
CA HIS A 154 10.44 -1.90 0.74
C HIS A 154 11.74 -2.66 0.44
N VAL A 155 11.87 -3.20 -0.77
CA VAL A 155 13.13 -3.79 -1.27
C VAL A 155 13.77 -2.85 -2.28
N TYR A 156 15.04 -2.51 -2.07
CA TYR A 156 15.80 -1.69 -3.01
C TYR A 156 15.84 -2.34 -4.41
N PRO A 157 15.74 -1.56 -5.51
CA PRO A 157 15.75 -2.12 -6.87
C PRO A 157 16.98 -2.98 -7.23
N SER A 158 18.11 -2.79 -6.54
CA SER A 158 19.32 -3.63 -6.66
C SER A 158 19.17 -5.02 -6.00
N CYS A 159 18.27 -5.18 -5.04
CA CYS A 159 18.05 -6.39 -4.24
C CYS A 159 16.87 -7.25 -4.73
N MET A 160 16.46 -7.07 -5.99
CA MET A 160 15.29 -7.71 -6.59
C MET A 160 15.56 -9.13 -7.12
N GLU A 161 16.81 -9.61 -7.11
CA GLU A 161 17.13 -10.97 -7.52
C GLU A 161 16.63 -11.99 -6.47
N GLY A 162 15.88 -12.99 -6.94
CA GLY A 162 15.19 -13.98 -6.10
C GLY A 162 13.69 -13.73 -5.91
N ILE A 163 13.18 -12.56 -6.31
CA ILE A 163 11.76 -12.19 -6.18
C ILE A 163 10.99 -12.56 -7.47
N SER A 164 9.95 -13.38 -7.35
CA SER A 164 9.12 -13.77 -8.49
C SER A 164 8.34 -12.57 -9.08
N PRO A 165 8.21 -12.43 -10.41
CA PRO A 165 7.39 -11.38 -11.02
C PRO A 165 5.93 -11.43 -10.54
N GLY A 166 5.48 -10.36 -9.89
CA GLY A 166 4.16 -10.28 -9.25
C GLY A 166 4.16 -10.50 -7.74
N SER A 167 5.27 -10.92 -7.13
CA SER A 167 5.43 -11.00 -5.66
C SER A 167 5.61 -9.64 -4.96
N VAL A 168 5.69 -8.54 -5.72
CA VAL A 168 5.76 -7.17 -5.19
C VAL A 168 4.34 -6.62 -5.09
N GLY A 169 3.85 -6.35 -3.88
CA GLY A 169 2.45 -6.01 -3.68
C GLY A 169 1.97 -6.10 -2.23
N TYR A 170 0.64 -6.10 -2.03
CA TYR A 170 0.01 -6.32 -0.73
C TYR A 170 -0.83 -7.61 -0.74
N PHE A 171 -0.53 -8.53 0.17
CA PHE A 171 -1.13 -9.86 0.16
C PHE A 171 -1.63 -10.30 1.54
N CYS A 172 -2.71 -11.08 1.53
CA CYS A 172 -3.22 -11.72 2.74
C CYS A 172 -2.26 -12.77 3.28
N ARG A 173 -2.09 -12.77 4.61
CA ARG A 173 -1.48 -13.86 5.39
C ARG A 173 -2.43 -15.05 5.53
N THR A 174 -1.90 -16.26 5.64
CA THR A 174 -2.65 -17.52 5.73
C THR A 174 -2.04 -18.52 6.72
N GLU A 175 -2.81 -19.51 7.20
CA GLU A 175 -2.28 -20.63 8.01
C GLU A 175 -1.32 -21.56 7.22
N GLY A 176 -1.19 -21.39 5.90
CA GLY A 176 -0.23 -22.10 5.04
C GLY A 176 1.12 -21.39 4.88
N ASP A 177 1.28 -20.21 5.47
CA ASP A 177 2.49 -19.41 5.41
C ASP A 177 3.63 -20.06 6.22
N GLU A 178 4.85 -19.93 5.71
CA GLU A 178 6.07 -20.48 6.31
C GLU A 178 6.71 -19.50 7.32
N CYS A 179 6.41 -18.21 7.17
CA CYS A 179 6.94 -17.09 7.94
C CYS A 179 5.87 -16.01 8.11
N LEU A 180 5.99 -15.20 9.17
CA LEU A 180 5.12 -14.06 9.44
C LEU A 180 5.88 -12.72 9.29
N ASN A 181 7.20 -12.74 9.55
CA ASN A 181 8.10 -11.58 9.51
C ASN A 181 9.47 -12.00 8.95
N ASP A 182 10.27 -11.03 8.49
CA ASP A 182 11.64 -11.28 8.00
C ASP A 182 12.55 -11.93 9.07
N SER A 183 12.31 -11.59 10.35
CA SER A 183 13.00 -12.18 11.51
C SER A 183 12.83 -13.69 11.65
N ASP A 184 11.83 -14.27 10.98
CA ASP A 184 11.53 -15.69 11.06
C ASP A 184 12.39 -16.50 10.06
N CYS A 185 12.99 -15.80 9.08
CA CYS A 185 13.71 -16.39 7.95
C CYS A 185 15.20 -16.67 8.17
N GLY A 186 15.69 -16.52 9.41
CA GLY A 186 17.02 -16.93 9.82
C GLY A 186 17.95 -15.77 10.14
N ALA A 187 19.22 -15.90 9.76
CA ALA A 187 20.30 -15.00 10.19
C ALA A 187 21.20 -14.53 9.03
N SER A 188 20.75 -14.66 7.78
CA SER A 188 21.28 -13.89 6.65
C SER A 188 20.73 -12.47 6.75
N ASP A 189 21.59 -11.44 6.71
CA ASP A 189 21.18 -10.02 6.76
C ASP A 189 20.34 -9.55 5.55
N VAL A 190 20.00 -10.47 4.65
CA VAL A 190 19.25 -10.27 3.39
C VAL A 190 18.11 -11.29 3.22
N ALA A 191 17.78 -12.08 4.25
CA ALA A 191 16.62 -12.97 4.21
C ALA A 191 15.32 -12.19 4.51
N ALA A 192 14.31 -12.36 3.66
CA ALA A 192 13.02 -11.69 3.77
C ALA A 192 11.86 -12.70 3.70
N CYS A 193 10.75 -12.36 4.36
CA CYS A 193 9.51 -13.12 4.34
C CYS A 193 8.57 -12.55 3.28
N LEU A 194 8.57 -13.15 2.09
CA LEU A 194 7.90 -12.62 0.89
C LEU A 194 6.75 -13.51 0.41
N PHE A 195 5.75 -12.91 -0.21
CA PHE A 195 4.64 -13.64 -0.83
C PHE A 195 5.10 -14.29 -2.14
N ASP A 196 4.92 -15.60 -2.26
CA ASP A 196 5.30 -16.36 -3.45
C ASP A 196 4.08 -16.59 -4.35
N VAL A 197 4.03 -15.95 -5.52
CA VAL A 197 2.86 -16.02 -6.42
C VAL A 197 2.64 -17.41 -7.03
N ASP A 198 3.67 -18.26 -7.09
CA ASP A 198 3.56 -19.63 -7.61
C ASP A 198 2.96 -20.60 -6.58
N GLN A 199 3.23 -20.39 -5.28
CA GLN A 199 2.67 -21.19 -4.17
C GLN A 199 1.46 -20.54 -3.49
N LEU A 200 1.19 -19.26 -3.76
CA LEU A 200 0.13 -18.43 -3.16
C LEU A 200 0.17 -18.36 -1.62
N ARG A 201 1.39 -18.29 -1.06
CA ARG A 201 1.65 -18.24 0.40
C ARG A 201 2.94 -17.47 0.68
N TRP A 202 3.14 -17.05 1.92
CA TRP A 202 4.38 -16.38 2.33
C TRP A 202 5.49 -17.38 2.67
N ILE A 203 6.71 -17.13 2.17
CA ILE A 203 7.88 -17.97 2.36
C ILE A 203 9.16 -17.16 2.54
N CYS A 204 10.18 -17.81 3.08
CA CYS A 204 11.50 -17.21 3.22
C CYS A 204 12.28 -17.21 1.91
N ARG A 205 12.87 -16.07 1.58
CA ARG A 205 13.74 -15.85 0.42
C ARG A 205 15.02 -15.15 0.87
N ASP A 206 16.18 -15.75 0.61
CA ASP A 206 17.44 -15.00 0.59
C ASP A 206 17.42 -14.07 -0.63
N LEU A 207 17.57 -12.76 -0.41
CA LEU A 207 17.70 -11.78 -1.47
C LEU A 207 19.15 -11.63 -1.93
N SER A 208 19.34 -11.37 -3.21
CA SER A 208 20.65 -11.03 -3.79
C SER A 208 20.64 -9.58 -4.26
N CYS A 209 21.59 -8.79 -3.74
CA CYS A 209 21.79 -7.39 -4.06
C CYS A 209 22.99 -7.21 -4.99
N VAL A 210 22.84 -6.43 -6.05
CA VAL A 210 23.96 -5.98 -6.90
C VAL A 210 24.52 -4.63 -6.41
N ASP A 211 25.85 -4.54 -6.36
CA ASP A 211 26.63 -3.32 -6.08
C ASP A 211 26.78 -2.40 -7.33
#